data_AF-A0AAE3E1N2-F1
#
_entry.id   AF-A0AAE3E1N2-F1
#
_cell.length_a   1.000
_cell.length_b   1.000
_cell.length_c   1.000
_cell.angle_alpha   90.00
_cell.angle_beta   90.00
_cell.angle_gamma   90.00
#
_symmetry.space_group_name_H-M   'P 1'
#
loop_
_entity.id
_entity.type
_entity.pdbx_description
1 polymer ?
#
loop_
_entity_poly.entity_id
_entity_poly.type
_entity_poly.pdbx_seq_one_letter_code
_entity_poly.pdbx_strand_id
1 'polypeptide(L)'
;MRRYILLDSKIFSCLNPYEIALYTILSKYKNAKGDCFPSRRTLSEKGGFSISTYTKYIKELIKKGLIKVKARWRANGSQTSNLFSVAN
;
A
#
# COMPACT_ATOMS: atom_id res chain seq x y z
N MET A 1 -12.61 17.34 1.86
CA MET A 1 -11.66 16.21 1.80
C MET A 1 -11.81 15.39 3.08
N ARG A 2 -11.98 14.06 3.02
CA ARG A 2 -12.12 13.24 4.24
C ARG A 2 -10.82 13.30 5.06
N ARG A 3 -10.91 13.75 6.31
CA ARG A 3 -9.76 13.89 7.22
C ARG A 3 -9.32 12.56 7.85
N TYR A 4 -10.18 11.55 7.80
CA TYR A 4 -9.96 10.22 8.34
C TYR A 4 -10.36 9.14 7.32
N ILE A 5 -9.90 7.92 7.56
CA ILE A 5 -10.33 6.71 6.85
C ILE A 5 -10.84 5.70 7.86
N LEU A 6 -11.75 4.84 7.44
CA LEU A 6 -12.23 3.72 8.24
C LEU A 6 -11.38 2.50 7.94
N LEU A 7 -10.94 1.80 8.98
CA LEU A 7 -10.13 0.59 8.93
C LEU A 7 -10.73 -0.44 9.89
N ASP A 8 -10.64 -1.71 9.54
CA ASP A 8 -11.03 -2.81 10.45
C ASP A 8 -10.10 -2.79 11.67
N SER A 9 -10.65 -2.81 12.87
CA SER A 9 -9.87 -2.76 14.12
C SER A 9 -8.92 -3.95 14.28
N LYS A 10 -9.20 -5.08 13.64
CA LYS A 10 -8.35 -6.28 13.66
C LYS A 10 -6.95 -5.98 13.15
N ILE A 11 -6.77 -5.03 12.23
CA ILE A 11 -5.43 -4.70 11.71
C ILE A 11 -4.48 -4.26 12.82
N PHE A 12 -4.97 -3.62 13.88
CA PHE A 12 -4.14 -3.15 14.99
C PHE A 12 -3.66 -4.29 15.89
N SER A 13 -4.29 -5.46 15.83
CA SER A 13 -3.88 -6.65 16.58
C SER A 13 -2.85 -7.51 15.85
N CYS A 14 -2.80 -7.47 14.51
CA CYS A 14 -2.00 -8.39 13.70
C CYS A 14 -0.91 -7.72 12.85
N LEU A 15 -0.86 -6.39 12.82
CA LEU A 15 0.12 -5.61 12.07
C LEU A 15 1.03 -4.81 13.00
N ASN A 16 2.30 -4.71 12.60
CA ASN A 16 3.23 -3.79 13.25
C ASN A 16 3.05 -2.35 12.73
N PRO A 17 3.65 -1.33 13.37
CA PRO A 17 3.45 0.07 12.99
C PRO A 17 3.75 0.42 11.52
N TYR A 18 4.77 -0.20 10.90
CA TYR A 18 5.10 0.05 9.49
C TYR A 18 4.06 -0.54 8.54
N GLU A 19 3.55 -1.72 8.87
CA GLU A 19 2.46 -2.36 8.13
C GLU A 19 1.16 -1.56 8.25
N ILE A 20 0.83 -1.11 9.46
CA ILE A 20 -0.33 -0.24 9.71
C ILE A 20 -0.20 1.04 8.88
N ALA A 21 0.97 1.69 8.90
CA ALA A 21 1.20 2.91 8.12
C ALA A 21 1.00 2.67 6.63
N LEU A 22 1.62 1.63 6.05
CA LEU A 22 1.47 1.30 4.63
C LEU A 22 0.03 0.96 4.26
N TYR A 23 -0.64 0.11 5.04
CA TYR A 23 -2.02 -0.29 4.81
C TYR A 23 -2.97 0.92 4.91
N THR A 24 -2.74 1.81 5.87
CA THR A 24 -3.49 3.07 6.04
C THR A 24 -3.30 3.97 4.83
N ILE A 25 -2.06 4.16 4.38
CA ILE A 25 -1.77 4.99 3.21
C ILE A 25 -2.46 4.40 1.98
N LEU A 26 -2.28 3.12 1.68
CA LEU A 26 -2.94 2.47 0.54
C LEU A 26 -4.47 2.58 0.63
N SER A 27 -5.04 2.37 1.82
CA SER A 27 -6.48 2.53 2.07
C SER A 27 -6.99 3.96 1.89
N LYS A 28 -6.13 4.96 2.06
CA LYS A 28 -6.46 6.36 1.74
C LYS A 28 -6.43 6.66 0.25
N TYR A 29 -5.55 6.01 -0.52
CA TYR A 29 -5.42 6.22 -1.96
C TYR A 29 -6.36 5.33 -2.79
N LYS A 30 -6.93 4.26 -2.21
CA LYS A 30 -7.79 3.32 -2.94
C LYS A 30 -9.04 4.00 -3.49
N ASN A 31 -9.38 3.66 -4.72
CA ASN A 31 -10.64 4.04 -5.35
C ASN A 31 -11.80 3.16 -4.84
N ALA A 32 -13.00 3.36 -5.38
CA ALA A 32 -14.19 2.59 -5.00
C ALA A 32 -14.08 1.07 -5.26
N LYS A 33 -13.18 0.64 -6.16
CA LYS A 33 -12.90 -0.77 -6.45
C LYS A 33 -11.82 -1.37 -5.54
N GLY A 34 -11.23 -0.56 -4.65
CA GLY A 34 -10.13 -0.98 -3.78
C GLY A 34 -8.74 -0.86 -4.41
N ASP A 35 -8.63 -0.26 -5.59
CA ASP A 35 -7.37 -0.16 -6.33
C ASP A 35 -6.69 1.20 -6.18
N CYS A 36 -5.37 1.21 -6.13
CA CYS A 36 -4.54 2.42 -6.22
C CYS A 36 -3.18 2.12 -6.85
N PHE A 37 -2.45 3.16 -7.26
CA PHE A 37 -1.13 3.01 -7.87
C PHE A 37 -0.11 4.07 -7.42
N PRO A 38 -0.03 4.40 -6.12
CA PRO A 38 1.00 5.31 -5.63
C PRO A 38 2.39 4.74 -5.93
N SER A 39 3.35 5.64 -6.17
CA SER A 39 4.73 5.23 -6.42
C SER A 39 5.39 4.71 -5.12
N ARG A 40 6.46 3.91 -5.27
CA ARG A 40 7.29 3.47 -4.13
C ARG A 40 7.78 4.66 -3.31
N ARG A 41 8.23 5.72 -4.01
CA ARG A 41 8.68 6.98 -3.40
C ARG A 41 7.58 7.65 -2.59
N THR A 42 6.38 7.77 -3.16
CA THR A 42 5.22 8.36 -2.47
C THR A 42 4.86 7.61 -1.20
N LEU A 43 4.90 6.28 -1.22
CA LEU A 43 4.61 5.44 -0.05
C LEU A 43 5.66 5.61 1.05
N SER A 44 6.95 5.60 0.67
CA SER A 44 8.06 5.87 1.60
C SER A 44 8.01 7.26 2.22
N GLU A 45 7.79 8.30 1.41
CA GLU A 45 7.71 9.69 1.89
C GLU A 45 6.50 9.89 2.82
N LYS A 46 5.32 9.39 2.45
CA LYS A 46 4.11 9.50 3.29
C LYS A 46 4.22 8.69 4.58
N GLY A 47 4.93 7.57 4.53
CA GLY A 47 5.12 6.69 5.68
C GLY A 47 6.28 7.09 6.59
N GLY A 48 7.14 8.02 6.16
CA GLY A 48 8.30 8.45 6.95
C GLY A 48 9.36 7.35 7.10
N PHE A 49 9.53 6.49 6.09
CA PHE A 49 10.49 5.39 6.14
C PHE A 49 11.25 5.19 4.81
N SER A 50 12.38 4.50 4.90
CA SER A 50 13.24 4.21 3.76
C SER A 50 12.56 3.30 2.72
N ILE A 51 13.15 3.24 1.52
CA ILE A 51 12.71 2.33 0.45
C ILE A 51 12.94 0.86 0.85
N SER A 52 13.96 0.56 1.66
CA SER A 52 14.20 -0.80 2.16
C SER A 52 13.10 -1.23 3.13
N THR A 53 12.68 -0.35 4.04
CA THR A 53 11.54 -0.58 4.94
C THR A 53 10.23 -0.78 4.17
N TYR A 54 9.96 0.09 3.18
CA TYR A 54 8.85 -0.09 2.25
C TYR A 54 8.85 -1.47 1.60
N THR A 55 10.00 -1.87 1.04
CA THR A 55 10.14 -3.13 0.29
C THR A 55 9.90 -4.34 1.19
N LYS A 56 10.41 -4.29 2.42
CA LYS A 56 10.17 -5.33 3.44
C LYS A 56 8.69 -5.45 3.76
N TYR A 57 8.05 -4.37 4.17
CA TYR A 57 6.69 -4.45 4.72
C TYR A 57 5.58 -4.55 3.67
N ILE A 58 5.80 -4.13 2.41
CA ILE A 58 4.88 -4.50 1.32
C ILE A 58 4.87 -6.02 1.11
N LYS A 59 6.03 -6.69 1.17
CA LYS A 59 6.09 -8.16 1.05
C LYS A 59 5.34 -8.85 2.19
N GLU A 60 5.47 -8.35 3.42
CA GLU A 60 4.71 -8.89 4.55
C GLU A 60 3.19 -8.69 4.41
N LEU A 61 2.74 -7.51 3.95
CA LEU A 61 1.32 -7.27 3.69
C LEU A 61 0.76 -8.18 2.57
N ILE A 62 1.56 -8.48 1.54
CA ILE A 62 1.20 -9.46 0.49
C ILE A 62 1.09 -10.86 1.10
N LYS A 63 2.09 -11.26 1.90
CA LYS A 63 2.13 -12.57 2.57
C LYS A 63 0.92 -12.77 3.50
N LYS A 64 0.48 -11.72 4.18
CA LYS A 64 -0.72 -11.71 5.02
C LYS A 64 -2.04 -11.66 4.24
N GLY A 65 -1.98 -11.54 2.91
CA GLY A 65 -3.17 -11.50 2.05
C GLY A 65 -3.97 -10.19 2.12
N LEU A 66 -3.42 -9.15 2.78
CA LEU A 66 -4.12 -7.88 2.96
C LEU A 66 -4.05 -6.98 1.72
N ILE A 67 -3.05 -7.19 0.87
CA ILE A 67 -2.91 -6.48 -0.40
C ILE A 67 -2.49 -7.45 -1.52
N LYS A 68 -2.86 -7.09 -2.74
CA LYS A 68 -2.32 -7.69 -3.98
C LYS A 68 -1.56 -6.64 -4.75
N VAL A 69 -0.49 -7.05 -5.44
CA VAL A 69 0.37 -6.15 -6.21
C VAL A 69 0.53 -6.69 -7.63
N LYS A 70 0.31 -5.83 -8.62
CA LYS A 70 0.53 -6.13 -10.04
C LYS A 70 1.47 -5.09 -10.65
N ALA A 71 2.57 -5.53 -11.25
CA ALA A 71 3.45 -4.65 -12.01
C ALA A 71 2.71 -4.06 -13.21
N ARG A 72 2.96 -2.79 -13.50
CA ARG A 72 2.42 -2.10 -14.66
C ARG A 72 3.58 -1.70 -15.57
N TRP A 73 3.33 -1.77 -16.87
CA TRP A 73 4.34 -1.53 -17.89
C TRP A 73 3.81 -0.49 -18.87
N ARG A 74 4.70 0.37 -19.36
CA ARG A 74 4.41 1.30 -20.46
C ARG A 74 4.61 0.60 -21.80
N ALA A 75 4.12 1.20 -22.88
CA ALA A 75 4.32 0.71 -24.24
C ALA A 75 5.82 0.55 -24.61
N ASN A 76 6.69 1.39 -24.05
CA ASN A 76 8.14 1.32 -24.26
C ASN A 76 8.86 0.26 -23.41
N GLY A 77 8.13 -0.65 -22.75
CA GLY A 77 8.71 -1.71 -21.90
C GLY A 77 9.20 -1.26 -20.52
N SER A 78 9.22 0.05 -20.22
CA SER A 78 9.60 0.52 -18.88
C SER A 78 8.51 0.22 -17.85
N GLN A 79 8.91 -0.20 -16.65
CA GLN A 79 7.98 -0.37 -15.54
C GLN A 79 7.49 0.99 -15.04
N THR A 80 6.20 1.10 -14.73
CA THR A 80 5.63 2.24 -14.00
C THR A 80 5.34 1.85 -12.54
N SER A 81 4.61 2.68 -11.78
CA SER A 81 4.20 2.29 -10.43
C SER A 81 3.37 1.01 -10.46
N ASN A 82 3.45 0.21 -9.39
CA ASN A 82 2.62 -0.97 -9.27
C ASN A 82 1.15 -0.59 -9.06
N LEU A 83 0.25 -1.43 -9.53
CA LEU A 83 -1.14 -1.45 -9.10
C LEU A 83 -1.21 -2.21 -7.76
N PHE A 84 -1.84 -1.62 -6.77
CA PHE A 84 -2.17 -2.24 -5.49
C PHE A 84 -3.67 -2.40 -5.38
N SER A 85 -4.12 -3.58 -4.96
CA SER A 85 -5.51 -3.84 -4.59
C SER A 85 -5.57 -4.16 -3.10
N VAL A 86 -6.29 -3.35 -2.35
CA VAL A 86 -6.41 -3.48 -0.89
C VAL A 86 -7.60 -4.38 -0.57
N ALA A 87 -7.39 -5.45 0.19
CA ALA A 87 -8.47 -6.26 0.71
C ALA A 87 -9.27 -5.45 1.74
N ASN A 88 -10.59 -5.47 1.63
CA ASN A 88 -11.49 -4.93 2.65
C ASN A 88 -11.64 -5.90 3.81
#